data_AF-A0A8S3JQW2-F1
#
_entry.id   AF-A0A8S3JQW2-F1
#
_cell.length_a   1.000
_cell.length_b   1.000
_cell.length_c   1.000
_cell.angle_alpha   90.00
_cell.angle_beta   90.00
_cell.angle_gamma   90.00
#
_symmetry.space_group_name_H-M   'P 1'
#
loop_
_entity.id
_entity.type
_entity.pdbx_description
1 polymer ?
#
loop_
_entity_poly.entity_id
_entity_poly.type
_entity_poly.pdbx_seq_one_letter_code
_entity_poly.pdbx_strand_id
1 'polypeptide(L)'
;DSTRAATISKDNTWKLWNTDVDYLHRQDPKCLYTGKLSYNIEDLGLIVLSPDALSVAISIDNRIMFYNLSNEEKKCEQDIDNSHSDTIRVLTMDSTGRYVASAGDRQIRVFHNIAEFKGLIDDLTQKAHTAKQLTLKERMEEQIHDA
;
A
#
# COMPACT_ATOMS: atom_id res chain seq x y z
N ASP A 1 1.10 12.12 1.82
CA ASP A 1 1.76 12.90 0.76
C ASP A 1 1.02 12.66 -0.56
N SER A 2 0.70 13.69 -1.35
CA SER A 2 -0.11 13.55 -2.59
C SER A 2 0.74 13.31 -3.85
N THR A 3 2.01 12.96 -3.67
CA THR A 3 3.02 12.74 -4.72
C THR A 3 3.01 11.33 -5.29
N ARG A 4 2.12 10.46 -4.78
CA ARG A 4 1.99 9.07 -5.20
C ARG A 4 0.54 8.75 -5.53
N ALA A 5 0.36 7.90 -6.52
CA ALA A 5 -0.95 7.35 -6.87
C ALA A 5 -0.81 5.87 -7.21
N ALA A 6 -1.86 5.10 -6.95
CA ALA A 6 -1.92 3.69 -7.31
C ALA A 6 -3.14 3.43 -8.19
N THR A 7 -2.98 2.56 -9.20
CA THR A 7 -4.03 2.20 -10.13
C THR A 7 -4.07 0.69 -10.32
N ILE A 8 -5.25 0.15 -10.58
CA ILE A 8 -5.46 -1.28 -10.90
C ILE A 8 -6.16 -1.39 -12.25
N SER A 9 -5.83 -2.43 -13.01
CA SER A 9 -6.34 -2.67 -14.36
C SER A 9 -6.84 -4.10 -14.51
N LYS A 10 -7.84 -4.31 -15.38
CA LYS A 10 -8.37 -5.65 -15.72
C LYS A 10 -7.40 -6.53 -16.50
N ASP A 11 -6.25 -6.00 -16.90
CA ASP A 11 -5.13 -6.79 -17.45
C ASP A 11 -4.34 -7.55 -16.37
N ASN A 12 -4.84 -7.56 -15.13
CA ASN A 12 -4.24 -8.17 -13.94
C ASN A 12 -2.92 -7.52 -13.54
N THR A 13 -2.76 -6.23 -13.86
CA THR A 13 -1.66 -5.42 -13.36
C THR A 13 -2.17 -4.31 -12.45
N TRP A 14 -1.31 -3.92 -11.52
CA TRP A 14 -1.47 -2.70 -10.76
C TRP A 14 -0.18 -1.89 -10.87
N LYS A 15 -0.31 -0.57 -10.77
CA LYS A 15 0.81 0.35 -10.99
C LYS A 15 0.89 1.37 -9.88
N LEU A 16 2.12 1.69 -9.50
CA LEU A 16 2.45 2.80 -8.61
C LEU A 16 3.05 3.93 -9.44
N TRP A 17 2.58 5.14 -9.22
CA TRP A 17 2.93 6.32 -10.00
C TRP A 17 3.54 7.39 -9.09
N ASN A 18 4.50 8.12 -9.64
CA ASN A 18 4.91 9.41 -9.13
C ASN A 18 4.10 10.51 -9.81
N THR A 19 3.33 11.25 -9.02
CA THR A 19 2.52 12.40 -9.44
C THR A 19 3.16 13.74 -9.06
N ASP A 20 4.33 13.71 -8.42
CA ASP A 20 5.20 14.88 -8.24
C ASP A 20 5.91 15.18 -9.55
N VAL A 21 5.20 15.88 -10.42
CA VAL A 21 5.66 16.27 -11.75
C VAL A 21 5.49 17.76 -11.95
N ASP A 22 6.36 18.34 -12.78
CA ASP A 22 6.23 19.73 -13.16
C ASP A 22 5.10 19.91 -14.17
N TYR A 23 3.92 20.24 -13.65
CA TYR A 23 2.73 20.49 -14.45
C TYR A 23 2.87 21.70 -15.38
N LEU A 24 3.70 22.69 -15.03
CA LEU A 24 3.95 23.87 -15.88
C LEU A 24 4.74 23.48 -17.13
N HIS A 25 5.68 22.55 -16.99
CA HIS A 25 6.47 22.02 -18.09
C HIS A 25 5.84 20.80 -18.78
N ARG A 26 4.56 20.50 -18.50
CA ARG A 26 3.81 19.36 -19.09
C ARG A 26 4.54 18.03 -18.92
N GLN A 27 5.14 17.81 -17.77
CA GLN A 27 5.77 16.53 -17.46
C GLN A 27 4.69 15.48 -17.15
N ASP A 28 4.78 14.31 -17.79
CA ASP A 28 3.87 13.20 -17.52
C ASP A 28 4.20 12.48 -16.21
N PRO A 29 3.19 11.99 -15.46
CA PRO A 29 3.38 11.11 -14.31
C PRO A 29 4.22 9.88 -14.66
N LYS A 30 5.18 9.54 -13.79
CA LYS A 30 6.11 8.43 -14.03
C LYS A 30 5.62 7.17 -13.35
N CYS A 31 5.53 6.07 -14.10
CA CYS A 31 5.29 4.74 -13.52
C CYS A 31 6.54 4.30 -12.76
N LEU A 32 6.42 4.18 -11.43
CA LEU A 32 7.50 3.71 -10.55
C LEU A 32 7.57 2.19 -10.51
N TYR A 33 6.41 1.53 -10.53
CA TYR A 33 6.32 0.08 -10.42
C TYR A 33 5.10 -0.45 -11.16
N THR A 34 5.24 -1.62 -11.78
CA THR A 34 4.13 -2.40 -12.34
C THR A 34 4.16 -3.79 -11.72
N GLY A 35 3.18 -4.08 -10.87
CA GLY A 35 2.98 -5.37 -10.24
C GLY A 35 1.99 -6.21 -11.02
N LYS A 36 2.21 -7.53 -11.03
CA LYS A 36 1.27 -8.50 -11.59
C LYS A 36 0.48 -9.16 -10.46
N LEU A 37 -0.83 -9.22 -10.62
CA LEU A 37 -1.72 -9.89 -9.68
C LEU A 37 -1.67 -11.40 -9.95
N SER A 38 -1.68 -12.18 -8.88
CA SER A 38 -1.76 -13.64 -8.96
C SER A 38 -3.15 -14.13 -9.36
N TYR A 39 -4.16 -13.27 -9.28
CA TYR A 39 -5.56 -13.59 -9.51
C TYR A 39 -6.11 -12.72 -10.64
N ASN A 40 -7.04 -13.29 -11.42
CA ASN A 40 -7.68 -12.59 -12.52
C ASN A 40 -8.81 -11.70 -11.99
N ILE A 41 -8.90 -10.49 -12.51
CA ILE A 41 -10.01 -9.58 -12.23
C ILE A 41 -11.11 -9.86 -13.24
N GLU A 42 -12.15 -10.59 -12.82
CA GLU A 42 -13.30 -10.87 -13.67
C GLU A 42 -14.30 -9.70 -13.66
N ASP A 43 -14.72 -9.23 -12.48
CA ASP A 43 -15.68 -8.12 -12.33
C ASP A 43 -14.98 -6.82 -11.90
N LEU A 44 -14.62 -6.74 -10.61
CA LEU A 44 -14.21 -5.51 -9.94
C LEU A 44 -12.90 -5.71 -9.17
N GLY A 45 -11.94 -4.83 -9.45
CA GLY A 45 -10.71 -4.67 -8.66
C GLY A 45 -10.70 -3.31 -7.99
N LEU A 46 -10.47 -3.26 -6.68
CA LEU A 46 -10.30 -2.01 -5.94
C LEU A 46 -8.88 -1.91 -5.43
N ILE A 47 -8.40 -0.68 -5.26
CA ILE A 47 -7.06 -0.39 -4.76
C ILE A 47 -7.12 0.83 -3.85
N VAL A 48 -6.39 0.78 -2.74
CA VAL A 48 -6.23 1.92 -1.84
C VAL A 48 -4.77 2.01 -1.38
N LEU A 49 -4.20 3.20 -1.52
CA LEU A 49 -2.82 3.52 -1.16
C LEU A 49 -2.78 4.11 0.24
N SER A 50 -1.79 3.72 1.02
CA SER A 50 -1.47 4.36 2.30
C SER A 50 -1.13 5.84 2.14
N PRO A 51 -1.46 6.68 3.13
CA PRO A 51 -1.13 8.11 3.10
C PRO A 51 0.38 8.41 3.00
N ASP A 52 1.24 7.52 3.48
CA ASP A 52 2.71 7.62 3.42
C ASP A 52 3.32 6.87 2.22
N ALA A 53 2.50 6.15 1.44
CA ALA A 53 2.88 5.30 0.32
C ALA A 53 3.84 4.15 0.68
N LEU A 54 3.80 3.66 1.94
CA LEU A 54 4.56 2.49 2.39
C LEU A 54 3.82 1.17 2.18
N SER A 55 2.49 1.20 2.04
CA SER A 55 1.70 0.02 1.68
C SER A 55 0.55 0.31 0.71
N VAL A 56 0.04 -0.74 0.08
CA VAL A 56 -1.18 -0.69 -0.73
C VAL A 56 -2.05 -1.90 -0.45
N ALA A 57 -3.37 -1.70 -0.35
CA ALA A 57 -4.33 -2.79 -0.27
C ALA A 57 -5.10 -2.89 -1.59
N ILE A 58 -5.23 -4.12 -2.09
CA ILE A 58 -5.94 -4.44 -3.33
C ILE A 58 -7.00 -5.47 -3.00
N SER A 59 -8.23 -5.26 -3.48
CA SER A 59 -9.27 -6.29 -3.42
C SER A 59 -9.66 -6.75 -4.82
N ILE A 60 -9.86 -8.06 -4.95
CA ILE A 60 -10.39 -8.71 -6.15
C ILE A 60 -11.48 -9.66 -5.66
N ASP A 61 -12.69 -9.53 -6.20
CA ASP A 61 -13.86 -10.26 -5.73
C ASP A 61 -14.05 -10.13 -4.21
N ASN A 62 -13.96 -11.24 -3.46
CA ASN A 62 -14.10 -11.24 -1.99
C ASN A 62 -12.75 -11.38 -1.25
N ARG A 63 -11.64 -11.17 -1.95
CA ARG A 63 -10.27 -11.33 -1.46
C ARG A 63 -9.60 -9.98 -1.28
N ILE A 64 -8.77 -9.84 -0.24
CA ILE A 64 -8.02 -8.63 0.07
C ILE A 64 -6.54 -8.99 0.23
N MET A 65 -5.68 -8.29 -0.51
CA MET A 65 -4.23 -8.47 -0.48
C MET A 65 -3.56 -7.16 -0.04
N PHE A 66 -2.55 -7.29 0.81
CA PHE A 66 -1.76 -6.18 1.34
C PHE A 66 -0.32 -6.31 0.85
N TYR A 67 0.15 -5.29 0.15
CA TYR A 67 1.49 -5.22 -0.40
C TYR A 67 2.33 -4.19 0.33
N ASN A 68 3.54 -4.58 0.71
CA ASN A 68 4.54 -3.66 1.24
C ASN A 68 5.23 -2.93 0.07
N LEU A 69 5.33 -1.60 0.16
CA LEU A 69 5.98 -0.73 -0.80
C LEU A 69 7.36 -0.22 -0.32
N SER A 70 7.85 -0.56 0.86
CA SER A 70 9.22 -0.20 1.26
C SER A 70 10.27 -1.03 0.51
N ASN A 71 9.96 -2.29 0.21
CA ASN A 71 10.88 -3.25 -0.40
C ASN A 71 10.87 -3.17 -1.94
N GLU A 72 11.98 -3.56 -2.57
CA GLU A 72 12.10 -3.53 -4.03
C GLU A 72 11.18 -4.56 -4.70
N GLU A 73 10.98 -5.72 -4.06
CA GLU A 73 10.15 -6.81 -4.58
C GLU A 73 8.64 -6.50 -4.53
N LYS A 74 8.22 -5.48 -3.77
CA LYS A 74 6.83 -5.12 -3.50
C LYS A 74 6.00 -6.34 -3.08
N LYS A 75 6.47 -7.01 -2.04
CA LYS A 75 5.95 -8.31 -1.63
C LYS A 75 4.52 -8.21 -1.08
N CYS A 76 3.69 -9.20 -1.43
CA CYS A 76 2.40 -9.43 -0.76
C CYS A 76 2.68 -9.99 0.64
N GLU A 77 2.39 -9.20 1.68
CA GLU A 77 2.62 -9.56 3.08
C GLU A 77 1.44 -10.32 3.67
N GLN A 78 0.23 -10.03 3.19
CA GLN A 78 -0.97 -10.68 3.66
C GLN A 78 -1.96 -10.85 2.54
N ASP A 79 -2.56 -12.03 2.50
CA ASP A 79 -3.54 -12.41 1.52
C ASP A 79 -4.72 -13.07 2.24
N ILE A 80 -5.86 -12.37 2.28
CA ILE A 80 -7.07 -12.77 2.99
C ILE A 80 -8.12 -13.17 1.97
N ASP A 81 -8.33 -14.47 1.84
CA ASP A 81 -9.36 -15.04 0.98
C ASP A 81 -10.72 -15.13 1.70
N ASN A 82 -11.81 -15.06 0.93
CA ASN A 82 -13.20 -15.14 1.44
C ASN A 82 -13.49 -14.20 2.62
N SER A 83 -13.01 -12.96 2.55
CA SER A 83 -13.20 -11.95 3.60
C SER A 83 -14.66 -11.48 3.72
N HIS A 84 -15.43 -11.56 2.64
CA HIS A 84 -16.87 -11.32 2.59
C HIS A 84 -17.58 -12.47 1.85
N SER A 85 -18.89 -12.62 2.09
CA SER A 85 -19.70 -13.62 1.36
C SER A 85 -20.03 -13.23 -0.09
N ASP A 86 -19.75 -11.99 -0.47
CA ASP A 86 -20.05 -11.41 -1.78
C ASP A 86 -18.88 -10.48 -2.19
N THR A 87 -18.85 -10.04 -3.46
CA THR A 87 -17.82 -9.17 -4.03
C THR A 87 -17.70 -7.89 -3.23
N ILE A 88 -16.47 -7.54 -2.85
CA ILE A 88 -16.14 -6.29 -2.18
C ILE A 88 -16.39 -5.14 -3.15
N ARG A 89 -17.30 -4.24 -2.76
CA ARG A 89 -17.68 -3.06 -3.54
C ARG A 89 -17.00 -1.79 -3.03
N VAL A 90 -16.52 -1.80 -1.79
CA VAL A 90 -15.83 -0.66 -1.18
C VAL A 90 -14.61 -1.14 -0.42
N LEU A 91 -13.49 -0.45 -0.64
CA LEU A 91 -12.24 -0.61 0.08
C LEU A 91 -11.70 0.79 0.42
N THR A 92 -11.46 1.05 1.69
CA THR A 92 -10.93 2.34 2.16
C THR A 92 -9.86 2.12 3.22
N MET A 93 -8.95 3.06 3.35
CA MET A 93 -7.90 3.05 4.36
C MET A 93 -8.09 4.26 5.29
N ASP A 94 -7.71 4.11 6.55
CA ASP A 94 -7.71 5.21 7.49
C ASP A 94 -6.57 6.20 7.19
N SER A 95 -6.63 7.39 7.80
CA SER A 95 -5.62 8.43 7.59
C SER A 95 -4.25 8.11 8.18
N THR A 96 -4.14 7.06 8.99
CA THR A 96 -2.84 6.58 9.52
C THR A 96 -2.28 5.39 8.75
N GLY A 97 -3.01 4.84 7.78
CA GLY A 97 -2.59 3.68 6.99
C GLY A 97 -2.67 2.33 7.72
N ARG A 98 -2.92 2.32 9.04
CA ARG A 98 -2.91 1.13 9.90
C ARG A 98 -4.13 0.24 9.75
N TYR A 99 -5.25 0.77 9.24
CA TYR A 99 -6.51 0.06 9.13
C TYR A 99 -7.10 0.17 7.73
N VAL A 100 -7.55 -0.97 7.21
CA VAL A 100 -8.32 -1.03 5.97
C VAL A 100 -9.72 -1.52 6.28
N ALA A 101 -10.73 -0.76 5.85
CA ALA A 101 -12.12 -1.15 5.95
C ALA A 101 -12.64 -1.59 4.58
N SER A 102 -13.42 -2.67 4.57
CA SER A 102 -14.05 -3.20 3.36
C SER A 102 -15.54 -3.48 3.58
N ALA A 103 -16.29 -3.38 2.49
CA ALA A 103 -17.70 -3.76 2.43
C ALA A 103 -17.99 -4.50 1.13
N GLY A 104 -18.56 -5.70 1.25
CA GLY A 104 -19.04 -6.52 0.14
C GLY A 104 -20.38 -7.20 0.43
N ASP A 105 -20.64 -7.52 1.70
CA ASP A 105 -21.90 -8.08 2.19
C ASP A 105 -22.59 -7.09 3.15
N ARG A 106 -23.51 -7.58 3.99
CA ARG A 106 -24.21 -6.75 4.99
C ARG A 106 -23.33 -6.35 6.19
N GLN A 107 -22.03 -6.60 6.13
CA GLN A 107 -21.09 -6.30 7.19
C GLN A 107 -19.92 -5.46 6.67
N ILE A 108 -19.51 -4.49 7.49
CA ILE A 108 -18.25 -3.78 7.29
C ILE A 108 -17.21 -4.50 8.13
N ARG A 109 -16.07 -4.85 7.53
CA ARG A 109 -14.94 -5.47 8.23
C ARG A 109 -13.75 -4.52 8.24
N VAL A 110 -12.99 -4.54 9.32
CA VAL A 110 -11.79 -3.72 9.51
C VAL A 110 -10.61 -4.65 9.73
N PHE A 111 -9.57 -4.45 8.95
CA PHE A 111 -8.35 -5.26 8.94
C PHE A 111 -7.17 -4.41 9.41
N HIS A 112 -6.27 -5.04 10.15
CA HIS A 112 -4.97 -4.44 10.46
C HIS A 112 -4.07 -4.54 9.23
N ASN A 113 -3.55 -3.41 8.77
CA ASN A 113 -2.65 -3.35 7.64
C ASN A 113 -1.22 -3.70 8.08
N ILE A 114 -0.91 -5.00 8.12
CA ILE A 114 0.41 -5.50 8.53
C ILE A 114 1.52 -5.01 7.57
N ALA A 115 1.18 -4.77 6.31
CA ALA A 115 2.14 -4.28 5.31
C ALA A 115 2.63 -2.87 5.64
N GLU A 116 1.77 -2.00 6.19
CA GLU A 116 2.18 -0.65 6.63
C GLU A 116 3.20 -0.72 7.75
N PHE A 117 2.95 -1.53 8.78
CA PHE A 117 3.85 -1.66 9.93
C PHE A 117 5.23 -2.15 9.51
N LYS A 118 5.29 -3.18 8.65
CA LYS A 118 6.56 -3.66 8.10
C LYS A 118 7.24 -2.62 7.21
N GLY A 119 6.46 -1.94 6.37
CA GLY A 119 6.94 -0.87 5.51
C GLY A 119 7.59 0.26 6.30
N LEU A 120 7.00 0.66 7.42
CA LEU A 120 7.53 1.67 8.32
C LEU A 120 8.85 1.23 8.97
N ILE A 121 8.93 -0.01 9.47
CA ILE A 121 10.17 -0.54 10.05
C ILE A 121 11.28 -0.54 9.00
N ASP A 122 11.01 -1.03 7.80
CA ASP A 122 12.00 -1.08 6.71
C ASP A 122 12.50 0.33 6.32
N ASP A 123 11.59 1.29 6.16
CA ASP A 123 11.92 2.68 5.82
C ASP A 123 12.75 3.36 6.91
N LEU A 124 12.36 3.20 8.18
CA LEU A 124 13.12 3.72 9.32
C LEU A 124 14.51 3.08 9.40
N THR A 125 14.61 1.77 9.17
CA THR A 125 15.89 1.05 9.21
C THR A 125 16.83 1.54 8.10
N GLN A 126 16.31 1.76 6.88
CA GLN A 126 17.08 2.34 5.78
C GLN A 126 17.54 3.78 6.08
N LYS A 127 16.66 4.60 6.66
CA LYS A 127 17.01 5.97 7.08
C LYS A 127 18.06 5.98 8.18
N ALA A 128 17.96 5.09 9.17
CA ALA A 128 18.96 4.95 10.23
C ALA A 128 20.33 4.51 9.69
N HIS A 129 20.36 3.60 8.70
CA HIS A 129 21.60 3.19 8.05
C HIS A 129 22.27 4.32 7.24
N THR A 130 21.47 5.19 6.61
CA THR A 130 21.97 6.31 5.81
C THR A 130 22.26 7.57 6.62
N ALA A 131 21.78 7.65 7.86
CA ALA A 131 21.99 8.77 8.76
C ALA A 131 23.47 8.91 9.15
N LYS A 132 24.09 10.00 8.73
CA LYS A 132 25.49 10.34 9.08
C LYS A 132 25.63 10.97 10.48
N GLN A 133 24.54 11.41 11.11
CA GLN A 133 24.53 12.02 12.45
C GLN A 133 24.01 11.02 13.49
N LEU A 134 24.81 10.78 14.54
CA LEU A 134 24.53 9.82 15.61
C LEU A 134 23.19 10.08 16.33
N THR A 135 22.86 11.35 16.59
CA THR A 135 21.62 11.72 17.31
C THR A 135 20.34 11.44 16.51
N LEU A 136 20.39 11.55 15.18
CA LEU A 136 19.26 11.19 14.31
C LEU A 136 19.11 9.68 14.20
N LYS A 137 20.22 8.94 14.23
CA LYS A 137 20.22 7.49 14.23
C LYS A 137 19.61 6.91 15.52
N GLU A 138 20.04 7.40 16.69
CA GLU A 138 19.52 6.97 18.00
C GLU A 138 18.00 7.17 18.09
N ARG A 139 17.49 8.32 17.63
CA ARG A 139 16.04 8.59 17.61
C ARG A 139 15.26 7.65 16.70
N MET A 140 15.81 7.28 15.53
CA MET A 140 15.17 6.34 14.61
C MET A 140 15.17 4.92 15.19
N GLU A 141 16.23 4.52 15.89
CA GLU A 141 16.31 3.22 16.57
C GLU A 141 15.29 3.10 17.71
N GLU A 142 15.06 4.15 18.49
CA GLU A 142 13.97 4.19 19.48
C GLU A 142 12.60 3.99 18.84
N GLN A 143 12.32 4.67 17.71
CA GLN A 143 11.05 4.52 16.99
C GLN A 143 10.82 3.11 16.41
N ILE A 144 11.89 2.41 16.03
CA ILE A 144 11.80 1.00 15.59
C ILE A 144 11.47 0.07 16.76
N HIS A 145 12.00 0.36 17.96
CA HIS A 145 11.76 -0.47 19.14
C HIS A 145 10.33 -0.33 19.68
N ASP A 146 9.75 0.87 19.58
CA ASP A 146 8.41 1.18 20.09
C ASP A 146 7.27 0.78 19.12
N ALA A 147 7.59 0.42 17.87
CA ALA A 147 6.63 0.01 16.84
C ALA A 147 6.28 -1.48 16.91
#